data_AF-A0A0U1DYJ0-F1
#
_entry.id   AF-A0A0U1DYJ0-F1
#
_cell.length_a   1.000
_cell.length_b   1.000
_cell.length_c   1.000
_cell.angle_alpha   90.00
_cell.angle_beta   90.00
_cell.angle_gamma   90.00
#
_symmetry.space_group_name_H-M   'P 1'
#
loop_
_entity.id
_entity.type
_entity.pdbx_description
1 polymer ?
#
loop_
_entity_poly.entity_id
_entity_poly.type
_entity_poly.pdbx_seq_one_letter_code
_entity_poly.pdbx_strand_id
1 'polypeptide(L)'
;MPARFHCRQAVASGDPTQAWVCVRGGVDGQVLTIELGRTMVVTAIRITPGWVGTDASGADQWLQHRVVSRVSWILTDHGNKPTVVPQRTGNVHGEAPQPMPGQGVLASTITMIVQETSRPPADAPPADQGPAAPGPGGLLDDVLGAPLGTPPESSVAPLPGLPGMPGGQAETDPVDNTFAVSSITVEGHQPIPS
;
A
#
# COMPACT_ATOMS: atom_id res chain seq x y z
N MET A 1 24.14 -0.61 -12.08
CA MET A 1 23.10 -1.45 -12.71
C MET A 1 22.01 -1.67 -11.66
N PRO A 2 20.76 -1.17 -11.81
CA PRO A 2 19.72 -1.45 -10.82
C PRO A 2 19.27 -2.92 -10.96
N ALA A 3 19.33 -3.65 -9.85
CA ALA A 3 18.80 -5.01 -9.76
C ALA A 3 17.29 -4.98 -10.00
N ARG A 4 16.83 -5.63 -11.08
CA ARG A 4 15.40 -5.80 -11.37
C ARG A 4 14.88 -6.96 -10.53
N PHE A 5 14.33 -6.66 -9.36
CA PHE A 5 13.63 -7.66 -8.55
C PHE A 5 12.27 -7.97 -9.20
N HIS A 6 12.18 -9.18 -9.79
CA HIS A 6 10.93 -9.71 -10.34
C HIS A 6 10.29 -10.59 -9.29
N CYS A 7 9.11 -10.21 -8.84
CA CYS A 7 8.33 -10.98 -7.90
C CYS A 7 7.40 -11.89 -8.72
N ARG A 8 7.77 -13.17 -8.86
CA ARG A 8 7.29 -14.09 -9.92
C ARG A 8 5.94 -14.77 -9.68
N GLN A 9 5.08 -14.25 -8.80
CA GLN A 9 3.77 -14.86 -8.54
C GLN A 9 2.63 -14.02 -9.14
N ALA A 10 1.60 -14.67 -9.67
CA ALA A 10 0.45 -14.00 -10.26
C ALA A 10 -0.41 -13.38 -9.15
N VAL A 11 -0.63 -12.07 -9.23
CA VAL A 11 -1.48 -11.28 -8.31
C VAL A 11 -2.99 -11.51 -8.49
N ALA A 12 -3.38 -12.41 -9.41
CA ALA A 12 -4.74 -12.55 -9.91
C ALA A 12 -5.48 -13.78 -9.33
N SER A 13 -5.00 -14.38 -8.25
CA SER A 13 -5.78 -15.40 -7.56
C SER A 13 -6.89 -14.69 -6.79
N GLY A 14 -8.16 -14.92 -7.16
CA GLY A 14 -9.31 -14.45 -6.37
C GLY A 14 -9.44 -15.14 -5.01
N ASP A 15 -8.41 -15.88 -4.59
CA ASP A 15 -8.30 -16.54 -3.30
C ASP A 15 -7.88 -15.51 -2.23
N PRO A 16 -8.76 -15.19 -1.25
CA PRO A 16 -8.44 -14.23 -0.20
C PRO A 16 -7.34 -14.72 0.76
N THR A 17 -6.96 -16.01 0.68
CA THR A 17 -5.87 -16.58 1.48
C THR A 17 -4.50 -16.45 0.81
N GLN A 18 -4.42 -15.77 -0.33
CA GLN A 18 -3.18 -15.55 -1.07
C GLN A 18 -2.99 -14.06 -1.33
N ALA A 19 -1.74 -13.62 -1.29
CA ALA A 19 -1.34 -12.30 -1.74
C ALA A 19 -0.01 -12.40 -2.51
N TRP A 20 0.20 -11.47 -3.43
CA TRP A 20 1.49 -11.28 -4.07
C TRP A 20 2.45 -10.60 -3.08
N VAL A 21 3.30 -11.40 -2.43
CA VAL A 21 4.30 -10.93 -1.47
C VAL A 21 5.65 -10.80 -2.14
N CYS A 22 6.26 -9.62 -1.99
CA CYS A 22 7.52 -9.27 -2.64
C CYS A 22 8.56 -8.78 -1.65
N VAL A 23 9.77 -9.32 -1.79
CA VAL A 23 10.93 -8.91 -1.01
C VAL A 23 11.41 -7.53 -1.46
N ARG A 24 11.62 -6.65 -0.49
CA ARG A 24 12.25 -5.34 -0.62
C ARG A 24 13.69 -5.51 -0.19
N GLY A 25 14.63 -5.53 -1.12
CA GLY A 25 16.07 -5.50 -0.80
C GLY A 25 16.52 -4.14 -0.26
N GLY A 26 15.73 -3.52 0.63
CA GLY A 26 15.88 -2.15 1.14
C GLY A 26 15.40 -1.04 0.20
N VAL A 27 14.94 -1.37 -1.01
CA VAL A 27 14.54 -0.39 -2.03
C VAL A 27 13.19 -0.72 -2.67
N ASP A 28 12.48 0.32 -3.09
CA ASP A 28 11.30 0.23 -3.95
C ASP A 28 11.73 0.33 -5.44
N GLY A 29 10.89 -0.16 -6.36
CA GLY A 29 11.18 -0.21 -7.80
C GLY A 29 10.81 -1.55 -8.47
N GLN A 30 10.12 -2.42 -7.75
CA GLN A 30 9.64 -3.71 -8.23
C GLN A 30 8.68 -3.51 -9.40
N VAL A 31 8.81 -4.38 -10.40
CA VAL A 31 8.03 -4.31 -11.64
C VAL A 31 7.17 -5.55 -11.78
N LEU A 32 5.90 -5.33 -12.12
CA LEU A 32 4.94 -6.36 -12.49
C LEU A 32 4.44 -6.08 -13.91
N THR A 33 4.40 -7.11 -14.74
CA THR A 33 3.82 -7.04 -16.09
C THR A 33 2.56 -7.88 -16.14
N ILE A 34 1.50 -7.29 -16.66
CA ILE A 34 0.19 -7.89 -16.87
C ILE A 34 -0.06 -7.92 -18.38
N GLU A 35 -0.11 -9.11 -18.96
CA GLU A 35 -0.48 -9.31 -20.35
C GLU A 35 -1.99 -9.53 -20.45
N LEU A 36 -2.68 -8.69 -21.22
CA LEU A 36 -4.15 -8.77 -21.36
C LEU A 36 -4.59 -9.84 -22.38
N GLY A 37 -3.64 -10.39 -23.14
CA GLY A 37 -3.86 -11.39 -24.18
C GLY A 37 -4.53 -10.85 -25.45
N ARG A 38 -5.03 -9.61 -25.43
CA ARG A 38 -5.63 -8.88 -26.55
C ARG A 38 -5.54 -7.38 -26.30
N THR A 39 -5.60 -6.60 -27.37
CA THR A 39 -5.79 -5.15 -27.26
C THR A 39 -7.20 -4.84 -26.76
N MET A 40 -7.29 -4.02 -25.71
CA MET A 40 -8.55 -3.55 -25.14
C MET A 40 -8.46 -2.10 -24.68
N VAL A 41 -9.61 -1.44 -24.52
CA VAL A 41 -9.70 -0.13 -23.90
C VAL A 41 -9.81 -0.33 -22.39
N VAL A 42 -8.74 -0.01 -21.67
CA VAL A 42 -8.69 -0.06 -20.20
C VAL A 42 -9.33 1.21 -19.65
N THR A 43 -10.34 1.06 -18.80
CA THR A 43 -11.10 2.19 -18.23
C THR A 43 -10.74 2.44 -16.77
N ALA A 44 -10.34 1.42 -16.02
CA ALA A 44 -9.82 1.56 -14.67
C ALA A 44 -8.91 0.39 -14.29
N ILE A 45 -8.05 0.63 -13.31
CA ILE A 45 -7.27 -0.40 -12.62
C ILE A 45 -7.56 -0.28 -11.13
N ARG A 46 -7.89 -1.39 -10.48
CA ARG A 46 -8.14 -1.48 -9.04
C ARG A 46 -7.04 -2.31 -8.41
N ILE A 47 -6.43 -1.79 -7.36
CA ILE A 47 -5.39 -2.49 -6.59
C ILE A 47 -5.80 -2.56 -5.13
N THR A 48 -5.67 -3.73 -4.52
CA THR A 48 -5.82 -3.91 -3.08
C THR A 48 -4.43 -4.01 -2.47
N PRO A 49 -3.85 -2.91 -1.94
CA PRO A 49 -2.52 -2.94 -1.34
C PRO A 49 -2.52 -3.72 -0.03
N GLY A 50 -1.39 -4.33 0.31
CA GLY A 50 -1.26 -5.18 1.49
C GLY A 50 -1.83 -6.58 1.28
N TRP A 51 -1.82 -7.37 2.36
CA TRP A 51 -2.50 -8.66 2.43
C TRP A 51 -3.77 -8.50 3.26
N VAL A 52 -4.89 -8.40 2.56
CA VAL A 52 -6.22 -8.19 3.14
C VAL A 52 -6.86 -9.56 3.28
N GLY A 53 -6.91 -10.05 4.51
CA GLY A 53 -7.42 -11.38 4.83
C GLY A 53 -6.46 -12.17 5.72
N THR A 54 -6.64 -13.48 5.67
CA THR A 54 -5.91 -14.43 6.51
C THR A 54 -5.14 -15.42 5.66
N ASP A 55 -3.97 -15.86 6.12
CA ASP A 55 -3.27 -16.96 5.47
C ASP A 55 -4.00 -18.31 5.62
N ALA A 56 -3.40 -19.39 5.11
CA ALA A 56 -3.95 -20.74 5.20
C ALA A 56 -4.11 -21.26 6.65
N SER A 57 -3.49 -20.62 7.64
CA SER A 57 -3.64 -20.94 9.06
C SER A 57 -4.76 -20.13 9.75
N GLY A 58 -5.32 -19.14 9.06
CA GLY A 58 -6.30 -18.21 9.61
C GLY A 58 -5.69 -16.99 10.30
N ALA A 59 -4.38 -16.76 10.16
CA ALA A 59 -3.70 -15.62 10.77
C ALA A 59 -3.84 -14.37 9.89
N ASP A 60 -4.22 -13.24 10.49
CA ASP A 60 -4.26 -11.93 9.82
C ASP A 60 -2.86 -11.52 9.33
N GLN A 61 -2.79 -11.09 8.07
CA GLN A 61 -1.53 -10.72 7.42
C GLN A 61 -1.38 -9.22 7.15
N TRP A 62 -2.34 -8.40 7.59
CA TRP A 62 -2.35 -6.97 7.28
C TRP A 62 -1.09 -6.29 7.80
N LEU A 63 -0.73 -6.55 9.06
CA LEU A 63 0.43 -5.94 9.72
C LEU A 63 1.76 -6.66 9.45
N GLN A 64 1.76 -7.79 8.74
CA GLN A 64 2.96 -8.62 8.52
C GLN A 64 3.79 -8.17 7.32
N HIS A 65 3.21 -7.33 6.46
CA HIS A 65 3.83 -6.83 5.24
C HIS A 65 3.60 -5.34 5.08
N ARG A 66 4.47 -4.66 4.33
CA ARG A 66 4.16 -3.31 3.88
C ARG A 66 3.02 -3.28 2.87
N VAL A 67 2.38 -2.13 2.80
CA VAL A 67 1.39 -1.80 1.77
C VAL A 67 2.04 -0.97 0.67
N VAL A 68 1.59 -1.17 -0.56
CA VAL A 68 2.00 -0.34 -1.70
C VAL A 68 1.28 1.01 -1.59
N SER A 69 2.03 2.10 -1.43
CA SER A 69 1.48 3.45 -1.25
C SER A 69 1.35 4.21 -2.56
N ARG A 70 2.31 4.00 -3.47
CA ARG A 70 2.35 4.66 -4.77
C ARG A 70 2.87 3.74 -5.86
N VAL A 71 2.17 3.75 -6.99
CA VAL A 71 2.55 3.01 -8.19
C VAL A 71 2.48 3.91 -9.42
N SER A 72 3.15 3.48 -10.49
CA SER A 72 2.91 3.99 -11.82
C SER A 72 2.51 2.85 -12.75
N TRP A 73 1.39 3.03 -13.43
CA TRP A 73 0.90 2.16 -14.48
C TRP A 73 1.39 2.67 -15.82
N ILE A 74 1.98 1.79 -16.61
CA ILE A 74 2.41 2.07 -17.98
C ILE A 74 1.60 1.16 -18.89
N LEU A 75 0.64 1.75 -19.58
CA LEU A 75 -0.24 1.07 -20.52
C LEU A 75 0.34 1.21 -21.92
N THR A 76 0.55 0.08 -22.58
CA THR A 76 1.15 0.02 -23.91
C THR A 76 0.31 -0.86 -24.84
N ASP A 77 0.19 -0.43 -26.08
CA ASP A 77 -0.39 -1.19 -27.18
C ASP A 77 0.55 -1.08 -28.40
N HIS A 78 0.55 -2.09 -29.28
CA HIS A 78 1.49 -2.18 -30.39
C HIS A 78 1.47 -0.93 -31.28
N GLY A 79 2.62 -0.25 -31.38
CA GLY A 79 2.79 0.94 -32.22
C GLY A 79 2.29 2.26 -31.61
N ASN A 80 1.64 2.21 -30.44
CA ASN A 80 1.14 3.38 -29.74
C ASN A 80 2.15 3.92 -28.71
N LYS A 81 2.10 5.23 -28.45
CA LYS A 81 2.90 5.84 -27.38
C LYS A 81 2.41 5.33 -26.01
N PRO A 82 3.31 4.90 -25.11
CA PRO A 82 2.92 4.46 -23.78
C PRO A 82 2.19 5.57 -23.01
N THR A 83 1.12 5.20 -22.31
CA THR A 83 0.42 6.10 -21.39
C THR A 83 0.83 5.76 -19.97
N VAL A 84 1.30 6.77 -19.24
CA VAL A 84 1.77 6.64 -17.86
C VAL A 84 0.75 7.26 -16.90
N VAL A 85 0.23 6.46 -15.98
CA VAL A 85 -0.78 6.89 -15.00
C VAL A 85 -0.23 6.65 -13.58
N PRO A 86 0.07 7.70 -12.79
CA PRO A 86 0.44 7.55 -11.39
C PRO A 86 -0.80 7.29 -10.53
N GLN A 87 -0.67 6.42 -9.53
CA GLN A 87 -1.70 6.16 -8.53
C GLN A 87 -1.13 6.24 -7.11
N ARG A 88 -1.84 6.92 -6.22
CA ARG A 88 -1.70 6.77 -4.77
C ARG A 88 -2.81 5.86 -4.27
N THR A 89 -2.48 4.86 -3.45
CA THR A 89 -3.47 3.94 -2.89
C THR A 89 -4.11 4.47 -1.62
N GLY A 90 -3.49 5.46 -0.97
CA GLY A 90 -3.92 5.97 0.33
C GLY A 90 -3.68 4.98 1.48
N ASN A 91 -2.97 3.86 1.23
CA ASN A 91 -2.77 2.79 2.20
C ASN A 91 -4.08 2.23 2.77
N VAL A 92 -5.13 2.23 1.96
CA VAL A 92 -6.46 1.75 2.36
C VAL A 92 -6.44 0.25 2.61
N HIS A 93 -7.15 -0.19 3.66
CA HIS A 93 -7.39 -1.60 3.95
C HIS A 93 -8.54 -2.10 3.05
N GLY A 94 -8.26 -2.27 1.76
CA GLY A 94 -9.27 -2.61 0.76
C GLY A 94 -8.88 -2.11 -0.63
N GLU A 95 -9.87 -1.93 -1.50
CA GLU A 95 -9.62 -1.60 -2.90
C GLU A 95 -9.34 -0.11 -3.12
N ALA A 96 -8.26 0.18 -3.86
CA ALA A 96 -7.94 1.51 -4.37
C ALA A 96 -8.16 1.58 -5.89
N PRO A 97 -9.26 2.19 -6.36
CA PRO A 97 -9.51 2.38 -7.79
C PRO A 97 -8.67 3.51 -8.40
N GLN A 98 -8.27 3.32 -9.65
CA GLN A 98 -7.63 4.34 -10.50
C GLN A 98 -8.32 4.40 -11.86
N PRO A 99 -9.14 5.43 -12.13
CA PRO A 99 -9.72 5.63 -13.45
C PRO A 99 -8.63 6.01 -14.47
N MET A 100 -8.77 5.51 -15.70
CA MET A 100 -7.88 5.89 -16.80
C MET A 100 -8.28 7.27 -17.36
N PRO A 101 -7.32 8.03 -17.91
CA PRO A 101 -7.63 9.33 -18.49
C PRO A 101 -8.57 9.22 -19.69
N GLY A 102 -9.36 10.28 -19.91
CA GLY A 102 -10.28 10.36 -21.06
C GLY A 102 -11.39 9.31 -21.01
N GLN A 103 -11.56 8.58 -22.11
CA GLN A 103 -12.55 7.49 -22.25
C GLN A 103 -11.91 6.10 -22.01
N GLY A 104 -10.70 6.07 -21.47
CA GLY A 104 -9.89 4.87 -21.37
C GLY A 104 -8.69 4.88 -22.32
N VAL A 105 -7.79 3.93 -22.09
CA VAL A 105 -6.49 3.83 -22.76
C VAL A 105 -6.41 2.49 -23.47
N LEU A 106 -6.02 2.52 -24.75
CA LEU A 106 -5.79 1.31 -25.51
C LEU A 106 -4.51 0.62 -25.01
N ALA A 107 -4.63 -0.64 -24.59
CA ALA A 107 -3.52 -1.43 -24.07
C ALA A 107 -3.65 -2.90 -24.44
N SER A 108 -2.52 -3.54 -24.72
CA SER A 108 -2.35 -5.00 -24.75
C SER A 108 -1.54 -5.49 -23.54
N THR A 109 -0.69 -4.62 -23.01
CA THR A 109 0.23 -4.89 -21.89
C THR A 109 0.19 -3.74 -20.89
N ILE A 110 0.13 -4.07 -19.59
CA ILE A 110 0.20 -3.10 -18.49
C ILE A 110 1.44 -3.41 -17.66
N THR A 111 2.29 -2.42 -17.43
CA THR A 111 3.43 -2.53 -16.51
C THR A 111 3.16 -1.68 -15.27
N MET A 112 3.18 -2.30 -14.10
CA MET A 112 3.16 -1.62 -12.81
C MET A 112 4.58 -1.45 -12.29
N ILE A 113 4.93 -0.25 -11.84
CA ILE A 113 6.15 0.03 -11.10
C ILE A 113 5.77 0.48 -9.70
N VAL A 114 6.23 -0.24 -8.68
CA VAL A 114 6.11 0.16 -7.27
C VAL A 114 7.09 1.31 -7.02
N GLN A 115 6.57 2.47 -6.66
CA GLN A 115 7.36 3.67 -6.43
C GLN A 115 7.64 3.91 -4.96
N GLU A 116 6.63 3.69 -4.11
CA GLU A 116 6.70 3.90 -2.68
C GLU A 116 5.87 2.82 -1.97
N THR A 117 6.40 2.28 -0.89
CA THR A 117 5.65 1.46 0.07
C THR A 117 5.65 2.12 1.45
N SER A 118 4.70 1.77 2.30
CA SER A 118 4.67 2.21 3.70
C SER A 118 4.28 1.06 4.61
N ARG A 119 4.49 1.26 5.92
CA ARG A 119 3.84 0.39 6.89
C ARG A 119 2.31 0.54 6.76
N PRO A 120 1.56 -0.55 6.95
CA PRO A 120 0.11 -0.47 7.02
C PRO A 120 -0.28 0.44 8.19
N PRO A 121 -1.32 1.27 8.03
CA PRO A 121 -1.98 1.88 9.17
C PRO A 121 -2.41 0.77 10.14
N ALA A 122 -2.04 0.90 11.42
CA ALA A 122 -2.74 0.15 12.45
C ALA A 122 -4.19 0.62 12.40
N ASP A 123 -5.15 -0.30 12.31
CA ASP A 123 -6.56 0.05 12.27
C ASP A 123 -6.92 0.90 13.50
N ALA A 124 -7.00 2.21 13.32
CA ALA A 124 -7.90 3.04 14.10
C ALA A 124 -9.29 2.90 13.44
N PRO A 125 -10.39 2.88 14.20
CA PRO A 125 -11.73 2.84 13.62
C PRO A 125 -11.86 3.90 12.51
N PRO A 126 -12.62 3.64 11.44
CA PRO A 126 -12.82 4.62 10.38
C PRO A 126 -13.17 5.97 11.00
N ALA A 127 -12.43 7.03 10.69
CA ALA A 127 -12.81 8.36 11.08
C ALA A 127 -14.17 8.65 10.45
N ASP A 128 -15.19 8.71 11.29
CA ASP A 128 -16.56 9.04 10.91
C ASP A 128 -16.53 10.40 10.20
N GLN A 129 -16.79 10.42 8.89
CA GLN A 129 -16.99 11.65 8.15
C GLN A 129 -18.39 12.18 8.48
N GLY A 130 -18.56 12.67 9.70
CA GLY A 130 -19.71 13.49 10.08
C GLY A 130 -19.51 14.93 9.60
N PRO A 131 -20.52 15.61 9.02
CA PRO A 131 -20.40 17.01 8.64
C PRO A 131 -20.13 17.87 9.87
N ALA A 132 -19.06 18.68 9.81
CA ALA A 132 -18.79 19.71 10.79
C ALA A 132 -19.90 20.77 10.74
N ALA A 133 -20.70 20.86 11.80
CA ALA A 133 -21.57 22.00 12.05
C ALA A 133 -20.94 22.88 13.15
N PRO A 134 -20.71 24.18 12.92
CA PRO A 134 -20.22 25.10 13.96
C PRO A 134 -21.38 25.73 14.73
N GLY A 135 -21.33 25.72 16.07
CA GLY A 135 -22.22 26.53 16.90
C GLY A 135 -22.06 26.31 18.41
N PRO A 136 -22.30 27.33 19.27
CA PRO A 136 -21.40 27.67 20.37
C PRO A 136 -22.00 27.56 21.80
N GLY A 137 -21.12 27.40 22.80
CA GLY A 137 -21.28 28.05 24.11
C GLY A 137 -21.70 27.21 25.32
N GLY A 138 -20.77 27.11 26.29
CA GLY A 138 -21.02 27.05 27.74
C GLY A 138 -21.29 25.67 28.35
N LEU A 139 -21.00 25.33 29.62
CA LEU A 139 -20.62 26.03 30.86
C LEU A 139 -20.02 24.92 31.78
N LEU A 140 -18.80 25.03 32.33
CA LEU A 140 -18.51 25.37 33.74
C LEU A 140 -19.10 24.42 34.83
N ASP A 141 -18.17 23.81 35.59
CA ASP A 141 -18.25 23.38 37.01
C ASP A 141 -19.09 22.13 37.36
N ASP A 142 -18.70 21.21 38.25
CA ASP A 142 -17.52 20.95 39.09
C ASP A 142 -17.82 19.60 39.80
N VAL A 143 -16.80 18.78 40.12
CA VAL A 143 -16.69 18.08 41.43
C VAL A 143 -15.45 17.16 41.48
N LEU A 144 -14.33 17.79 41.80
CA LEU A 144 -13.35 17.42 42.83
C LEU A 144 -13.20 15.93 43.22
N GLY A 145 -12.01 15.38 42.96
CA GLY A 145 -11.53 14.15 43.59
C GLY A 145 -10.11 13.70 43.21
N ALA A 146 -9.09 14.46 43.60
CA ALA A 146 -7.71 13.96 43.75
C ALA A 146 -7.41 13.84 45.25
N PRO A 147 -6.65 12.84 45.71
CA PRO A 147 -5.20 13.07 45.77
C PRO A 147 -4.27 11.84 45.57
N LEU A 148 -3.05 12.16 45.13
CA LEU A 148 -1.74 11.54 45.43
C LEU A 148 -1.47 10.09 44.96
N GLY A 149 -0.63 9.98 43.92
CA GLY A 149 0.08 8.76 43.55
C GLY A 149 1.18 9.01 42.50
N THR A 150 2.38 9.36 42.97
CA THR A 150 3.72 9.19 42.37
C THR A 150 3.90 9.00 40.85
N PRO A 151 4.74 9.81 40.16
CA PRO A 151 5.26 9.48 38.84
C PRO A 151 6.46 8.51 38.96
N PRO A 152 6.58 7.47 38.13
CA PRO A 152 7.89 6.98 37.74
C PRO A 152 8.35 7.77 36.51
N GLU A 153 9.32 8.63 36.75
CA GLU A 153 10.27 9.04 35.74
C GLU A 153 10.94 7.80 35.13
N SER A 154 11.02 7.75 33.80
CA SER A 154 12.18 7.20 33.12
C SER A 154 12.36 7.99 31.83
N SER A 155 12.89 9.18 32.04
CA SER A 155 13.75 9.83 31.06
C SER A 155 14.96 8.93 30.84
N VAL A 156 15.14 8.43 29.62
CA VAL A 156 16.45 7.94 29.16
C VAL A 156 16.80 8.74 27.92
N ALA A 157 17.47 9.86 28.14
CA ALA A 157 18.23 10.54 27.10
C ALA A 157 19.29 9.56 26.55
N PRO A 158 19.60 9.59 25.23
CA PRO A 158 20.68 8.77 24.71
C PRO A 158 22.01 9.31 25.22
N LEU A 159 22.75 8.47 25.95
CA LEU A 159 24.14 8.72 26.32
C LEU A 159 25.02 8.75 25.05
N PRO A 160 26.01 9.66 24.94
CA PRO A 160 27.03 9.60 23.89
C PRO A 160 27.84 8.30 24.03
N GLY A 161 27.82 7.46 23.00
CA GLY A 161 28.41 6.13 23.00
C GLY A 161 29.93 6.12 23.24
N LEU A 162 30.36 5.19 24.10
CA LEU A 162 31.76 4.79 24.27
C LEU A 162 32.28 4.07 23.01
N PRO A 163 33.51 4.36 22.55
CA PRO A 163 34.10 3.69 21.39
C PRO A 163 34.57 2.28 21.76
N GLY A 164 33.98 1.24 21.17
CA GLY A 164 34.51 -0.12 21.30
C GLY A 164 33.60 -1.34 21.06
N MET A 165 32.33 -1.20 20.70
CA MET A 165 31.51 -2.37 20.33
C MET A 165 31.41 -2.57 18.82
N PRO A 166 31.55 -3.81 18.30
CA PRO A 166 31.22 -4.10 16.90
C PRO A 166 29.74 -3.76 16.71
N GLY A 167 29.46 -2.85 15.78
CA GLY A 167 28.12 -2.32 15.55
C GLY A 167 27.11 -3.44 15.42
N GLY A 168 26.15 -3.47 16.35
CA GLY A 168 24.95 -4.27 16.19
C GLY A 168 24.37 -3.94 14.83
N GLN A 169 24.25 -4.94 13.97
CA GLN A 169 23.47 -4.81 12.74
C GLN A 169 22.14 -4.19 13.17
N ALA A 170 21.83 -3.00 12.67
CA ALA A 170 20.54 -2.38 12.93
C ALA A 170 19.48 -3.43 12.57
N GLU A 171 18.82 -3.99 13.57
CA GLU A 171 17.85 -5.07 13.38
C GLU A 171 16.69 -4.45 12.62
N THR A 172 16.66 -4.67 11.30
CA THR A 172 15.58 -4.20 10.43
C THR A 172 14.35 -5.01 10.78
N ASP A 173 13.27 -4.33 11.15
CA ASP A 173 11.98 -4.96 11.43
C ASP A 173 11.55 -5.85 10.24
N PRO A 174 11.18 -7.13 10.48
CA PRO A 174 10.80 -8.06 9.43
C PRO A 174 9.71 -7.55 8.49
N VAL A 175 8.79 -6.70 8.97
CA VAL A 175 7.73 -6.09 8.16
C VAL A 175 8.32 -5.21 7.04
N ASP A 176 9.43 -4.52 7.29
CA ASP A 176 10.04 -3.62 6.31
C ASP A 176 10.72 -4.37 5.14
N ASN A 177 10.94 -5.67 5.28
CA ASN A 177 11.61 -6.50 4.27
C ASN A 177 10.68 -6.94 3.14
N THR A 178 9.37 -6.78 3.27
CA THR A 178 8.41 -7.23 2.26
C THR A 178 7.26 -6.25 2.08
N PHE A 179 6.59 -6.30 0.92
CA PHE A 179 5.26 -5.73 0.74
C PHE A 179 4.33 -6.76 0.13
N ALA A 180 3.03 -6.56 0.31
CA ALA A 180 2.00 -7.42 -0.26
C ALA A 180 1.03 -6.64 -1.16
N VAL A 181 0.44 -7.33 -2.12
CA VAL A 181 -0.72 -6.88 -2.90
C VAL A 181 -1.69 -8.06 -2.98
N SER A 182 -2.91 -7.88 -2.50
CA SER A 182 -3.90 -8.96 -2.45
C SER A 182 -4.49 -9.22 -3.83
N SER A 183 -4.83 -8.16 -4.56
CA SER A 183 -5.46 -8.28 -5.88
C SER A 183 -5.17 -7.07 -6.76
N ILE A 184 -5.14 -7.32 -8.07
CA ILE A 184 -5.19 -6.28 -9.11
C ILE A 184 -6.26 -6.69 -10.12
N THR A 185 -7.25 -5.80 -10.32
CA THR A 185 -8.34 -5.99 -11.27
C THR A 185 -8.23 -4.92 -12.36
N VAL A 186 -8.25 -5.34 -13.62
CA VAL A 186 -8.23 -4.45 -14.79
C VAL A 186 -9.64 -4.41 -15.38
N GLU A 187 -10.23 -3.21 -15.43
CA GLU A 187 -11.53 -2.98 -16.03
C GLU A 187 -11.37 -2.41 -17.44
N GLY A 188 -12.20 -2.88 -18.37
CA GLY A 188 -12.19 -2.36 -19.73
C GLY A 188 -13.11 -3.14 -20.67
N HIS A 189 -13.11 -2.74 -21.93
CA HIS A 189 -13.96 -3.33 -22.96
C HIS A 189 -13.21 -3.47 -24.29
N GLN A 190 -13.79 -4.23 -25.21
CA GLN A 190 -13.24 -4.36 -26.56
C GLN A 190 -13.26 -2.99 -27.27
N PRO A 191 -12.25 -2.66 -28.09
CA PRO A 191 -12.29 -1.47 -28.93
C PRO A 191 -13.45 -1.59 -29.92
N ILE A 192 -14.20 -0.50 -30.13
CA ILE A 192 -15.25 -0.46 -31.13
C ILE A 192 -14.58 -0.45 -32.51
N PRO A 193 -14.88 -1.38 -33.42
CA PRO A 193 -14.34 -1.34 -34.77
C PRO A 193 -14.77 -0.04 -35.46
N SER A 194 -13.82 0.63 -36.11
CA SER A 194 -14.05 1.84 -36.90
C SER A 194 -14.83 1.55 -38.18
#